data_AF-A0A8B6GDD3-F1
#
_entry.id   AF-A0A8B6GDD3-F1
#
_cell.length_a   1.000
_cell.length_b   1.000
_cell.length_c   1.000
_cell.angle_alpha   90.00
_cell.angle_beta   90.00
_cell.angle_gamma   90.00
#
_symmetry.space_group_name_H-M   'P 1'
#
loop_
_entity.id
_entity.type
_entity.pdbx_description
1 polymer ?
#
loop_
_entity_poly.entity_id
_entity_poly.type
_entity_poly.pdbx_seq_one_letter_code
_entity_poly.pdbx_strand_id
1 'polypeptide(L)'
;MLVIHNITQALSFSFGHPGLSIEQGPSFNFAQGAPSQESDFPQEMPHSSHKQDLDQISELWRLGRTPIKIGVLKNMLRAYPHAGVAKELYEGFLCGFRLKYSGPRISFISKNLQSANCHKVETLDKLDQEVKAGRMAGPFLEKPISTLRTSPIGLVPKEKGWRLISHLSYPEGSGVNDFIDRDECSVQYASCV
;
A
#
# COMPACT_ATOMS: atom_id res chain seq x y z
N MET A 1 -7.47 -6.28 4.13
CA MET A 1 -7.27 -5.02 3.37
C MET A 1 -6.83 -3.96 4.37
N LEU A 2 -5.52 -3.74 4.50
CA LEU A 2 -4.96 -2.73 5.39
C LEU A 2 -3.99 -1.92 4.52
N VAL A 3 -4.45 -0.75 4.06
CA VAL A 3 -3.55 0.20 3.39
C VAL A 3 -2.95 1.06 4.49
N ILE A 4 -1.74 0.69 4.90
CA ILE A 4 -0.96 1.42 5.90
C ILE A 4 -0.29 2.59 5.16
N HIS A 5 -0.66 3.83 5.48
CA HIS A 5 0.00 5.01 4.92
C HIS A 5 0.89 5.67 5.96
N ASN A 6 2.12 5.95 5.57
CA ASN A 6 3.06 6.76 6.33
C ASN A 6 2.89 8.23 5.91
N ILE A 7 2.30 9.08 6.78
CA ILE A 7 2.04 10.51 6.49
C ILE A 7 3.21 11.39 6.97
N THR A 8 4.46 10.94 6.84
CA THR A 8 5.61 11.80 7.21
C THR A 8 5.88 12.90 6.17
N GLN A 9 5.35 12.80 4.94
CA GLN A 9 5.60 13.82 3.90
C GLN A 9 4.58 14.98 3.88
N ALA A 10 3.54 14.97 4.73
CA ALA A 10 2.58 16.09 4.79
C ALA A 10 2.93 17.15 5.84
N LEU A 11 3.97 16.94 6.66
CA LEU A 11 4.34 17.83 7.76
C LEU A 11 5.82 18.28 7.68
N SER A 12 6.27 18.72 6.52
CA SER A 12 7.47 19.56 6.44
C SER A 12 7.05 21.02 6.51
N PHE A 13 6.85 21.52 7.74
CA PHE A 13 6.87 22.95 8.03
C PHE A 13 8.33 23.40 8.04
N SER A 14 8.71 24.26 7.10
CA SER A 14 9.89 25.12 7.26
C SER A 14 9.41 26.57 7.21
N PHE A 15 9.34 27.19 8.38
CA PHE A 15 9.28 28.65 8.52
C PHE A 15 10.58 29.23 7.95
N GLY A 16 10.45 30.26 7.11
CA GLY A 16 11.57 30.81 6.32
C GLY A 16 12.47 31.81 7.05
N HIS A 17 13.60 32.10 6.39
CA HIS A 17 14.09 33.46 6.18
C HIS A 17 15.00 33.52 4.92
N PRO A 18 15.17 34.71 4.31
CA PRO A 18 15.66 34.87 2.94
C PRO A 18 17.16 35.21 2.87
N GLY A 19 17.79 34.90 1.74
CA GLY A 19 19.02 35.59 1.33
C GLY A 19 20.03 34.77 0.54
N LEU A 20 20.38 35.31 -0.64
CA LEU A 20 21.68 35.28 -1.33
C LEU A 20 21.96 34.20 -2.40
N SER A 21 21.81 34.70 -3.65
CA SER A 21 22.77 34.75 -4.76
C SER A 21 23.15 33.51 -5.59
N ILE A 22 22.83 33.70 -6.88
CA ILE A 22 23.32 33.14 -8.15
C ILE A 22 24.81 32.79 -8.15
N GLU A 23 25.17 31.68 -8.81
CA GLU A 23 26.32 31.53 -9.72
C GLU A 23 26.16 30.26 -10.58
N GLN A 24 26.90 30.25 -11.69
CA GLN A 24 26.59 29.63 -12.99
C GLN A 24 27.04 28.17 -13.11
N GLY A 25 26.55 27.47 -14.15
CA GLY A 25 27.03 26.13 -14.56
C GLY A 25 28.50 26.12 -15.02
N PRO A 26 29.04 24.98 -15.51
CA PRO A 26 28.64 24.57 -16.87
C PRO A 26 28.72 23.06 -17.21
N SER A 27 28.16 22.77 -18.39
CA SER A 27 28.58 21.77 -19.42
C SER A 27 28.39 20.26 -19.23
N PHE A 28 27.53 19.74 -20.13
CA PHE A 28 27.42 18.35 -20.55
C PHE A 28 28.68 17.85 -21.27
N ASN A 29 29.08 16.60 -21.01
CA ASN A 29 29.92 15.81 -21.91
C ASN A 29 29.31 14.41 -22.10
N PHE A 30 29.21 14.01 -23.36
CA PHE A 30 28.77 12.70 -23.83
C PHE A 30 30.01 11.80 -23.94
N ALA A 31 30.04 10.65 -23.26
CA ALA A 31 31.00 9.60 -23.54
C ALA A 31 30.40 8.22 -23.19
N GLN A 32 30.46 7.32 -24.17
CA GLN A 32 30.02 5.93 -24.11
C GLN A 32 30.98 5.06 -23.28
N GLY A 33 30.45 4.01 -22.66
CA GLY A 33 31.24 2.91 -22.11
C GLY A 33 30.55 2.20 -20.95
N ALA A 34 29.87 1.09 -21.24
CA ALA A 34 29.44 0.14 -20.21
C ALA A 34 30.65 -0.51 -19.53
N PRO A 35 30.53 -0.85 -18.24
CA PRO A 35 30.77 -2.24 -17.88
C PRO A 35 29.66 -2.78 -16.96
N SER A 36 29.31 -4.04 -17.23
CA SER A 36 28.48 -4.90 -16.39
C SER A 36 29.06 -5.00 -14.98
N GLN A 37 28.25 -4.71 -13.95
CA GLN A 37 28.57 -5.06 -12.57
C GLN A 37 27.43 -5.88 -11.97
N GLU A 38 27.76 -7.11 -11.63
CA GLU A 38 27.00 -8.01 -10.77
C GLU A 38 26.82 -7.44 -9.36
N SER A 39 25.65 -7.74 -8.79
CA SER A 39 25.36 -8.01 -7.38
C SER A 39 25.83 -7.02 -6.31
N ASP A 40 24.86 -6.29 -5.76
CA ASP A 40 24.82 -6.05 -4.31
C ASP A 40 23.36 -6.09 -3.82
N PHE A 41 22.86 -7.31 -3.56
CA PHE A 41 21.63 -7.50 -2.80
C PHE A 41 21.97 -7.33 -1.32
N PRO A 42 21.25 -6.46 -0.56
CA PRO A 42 21.52 -6.32 0.87
C PRO A 42 21.35 -7.64 1.62
N GLN A 43 22.37 -7.96 2.43
CA GLN A 43 22.46 -9.13 3.29
C GLN A 43 21.25 -9.29 4.23
N GLU A 44 20.96 -10.54 4.57
CA GLU A 44 19.91 -10.96 5.51
C GLU A 44 19.85 -10.09 6.78
N MET A 45 18.63 -9.63 7.11
CA MET A 45 18.32 -8.83 8.29
C MET A 45 18.41 -9.66 9.59
N PRO A 46 18.86 -9.07 10.72
CA PRO A 46 19.01 -9.78 11.99
C PRO A 46 17.68 -10.30 12.55
N HIS A 47 17.65 -11.54 13.02
CA HIS A 47 16.47 -12.28 13.48
C HIS A 47 15.60 -11.61 14.58
N SER A 48 16.09 -10.56 15.25
CA SER A 48 15.36 -9.85 16.32
C SER A 48 14.24 -8.93 15.83
N SER A 49 14.36 -8.33 14.64
CA SER A 49 13.36 -7.40 14.10
C SER A 49 12.10 -8.11 13.64
N HIS A 50 12.25 -9.33 13.10
CA HIS A 50 11.14 -10.10 12.52
C HIS A 50 10.07 -10.47 13.55
N LYS A 51 10.45 -10.79 14.79
CA LYS A 51 9.46 -11.12 15.85
C LYS A 51 8.64 -9.89 16.26
N GLN A 52 9.30 -8.73 16.42
CA GLN A 52 8.62 -7.48 16.76
C GLN A 52 7.67 -7.03 15.65
N ASP A 53 8.07 -7.18 14.38
CA ASP A 53 7.19 -6.90 13.24
C ASP A 53 5.95 -7.80 13.24
N LEU A 54 6.07 -9.09 13.56
CA LEU A 54 4.91 -10.01 13.60
C LEU A 54 3.89 -9.64 14.69
N ASP A 55 4.37 -9.26 15.88
CA ASP A 55 3.51 -8.81 16.97
C ASP A 55 2.78 -7.51 16.59
N GLN A 56 3.49 -6.57 15.94
CA GLN A 56 2.91 -5.33 15.41
C GLN A 56 1.89 -5.60 14.31
N ILE A 57 2.18 -6.52 13.38
CA ILE A 57 1.26 -6.93 12.30
C ILE A 57 -0.04 -7.49 12.88
N SER A 58 0.06 -8.33 13.91
CA SER A 58 -1.12 -8.91 14.58
C SER A 58 -2.01 -7.83 15.18
N GLU A 59 -1.43 -6.79 15.77
CA GLU A 59 -2.21 -5.69 16.35
C GLU A 59 -2.82 -4.80 15.25
N LEU A 60 -2.09 -4.54 14.17
CA LEU A 60 -2.59 -3.80 13.02
C LEU A 60 -3.80 -4.47 12.35
N TRP A 61 -3.85 -5.81 12.31
CA TRP A 61 -4.99 -6.53 11.75
C TRP A 61 -6.28 -6.32 12.54
N ARG A 62 -6.19 -6.06 13.85
CA ARG A 62 -7.36 -5.78 14.70
C ARG A 62 -8.01 -4.42 14.42
N LEU A 63 -7.32 -3.52 13.74
CA LEU A 63 -7.87 -2.21 13.35
C LEU A 63 -8.93 -2.32 12.25
N GLY A 64 -8.87 -3.38 11.44
CA GLY A 64 -9.82 -3.58 10.34
C GLY A 64 -11.20 -3.97 10.83
N ARG A 65 -12.22 -3.17 10.49
CA ARG A 65 -13.63 -3.53 10.72
C ARG A 65 -14.18 -4.26 9.50
N THR A 66 -14.78 -5.43 9.71
CA THR A 66 -15.56 -6.13 8.68
C THR A 66 -17.05 -5.77 8.79
N PRO A 67 -17.73 -5.39 7.70
CA PRO A 67 -19.18 -5.20 7.71
C PRO A 67 -19.94 -6.55 7.76
N ILE A 68 -19.23 -7.67 7.58
CA ILE A 68 -19.84 -9.00 7.51
C ILE A 68 -20.14 -9.54 8.91
N LYS A 69 -21.40 -9.92 9.14
CA LYS A 69 -21.82 -10.59 10.38
C LYS A 69 -21.35 -12.05 10.37
N ILE A 70 -20.14 -12.29 10.87
CA ILE A 70 -19.45 -13.59 10.82
C ILE A 70 -20.31 -14.75 11.37
N GLY A 71 -21.07 -14.55 12.45
CA GLY A 71 -21.95 -15.58 13.00
C GLY A 71 -23.08 -15.99 12.04
N VAL A 72 -23.66 -15.02 11.32
CA VAL A 72 -24.69 -15.28 10.29
C VAL A 72 -24.06 -15.98 9.10
N LEU A 73 -22.91 -15.49 8.63
CA LEU A 73 -22.15 -16.10 7.53
C LEU A 73 -21.83 -17.58 7.84
N LYS A 74 -21.34 -17.87 9.04
CA LYS A 74 -21.02 -19.24 9.47
C LYS A 74 -22.22 -20.18 9.34
N ASN A 75 -23.42 -19.71 9.68
CA ASN A 75 -24.63 -20.51 9.57
C ASN A 75 -25.02 -20.74 8.10
N MET A 76 -24.94 -19.71 7.27
CA MET A 76 -25.22 -19.83 5.82
C MET A 76 -24.25 -20.79 5.12
N LEU A 77 -22.98 -20.76 5.50
CA LEU A 77 -21.93 -21.60 4.92
C LEU A 77 -22.10 -23.10 5.22
N ARG A 78 -22.95 -23.49 6.19
CA ARG A 78 -23.25 -24.91 6.47
C ARG A 78 -23.95 -25.61 5.30
N ALA A 79 -24.74 -24.86 4.54
CA ALA A 79 -25.46 -25.38 3.38
C ALA A 79 -24.67 -25.22 2.07
N TYR A 80 -23.43 -24.72 2.13
CA TYR A 80 -22.63 -24.47 0.93
C TYR A 80 -22.06 -25.79 0.37
N PRO A 81 -22.25 -26.12 -0.92
CA PRO A 81 -21.86 -27.41 -1.48
C PRO A 81 -20.37 -27.76 -1.38
N HIS A 82 -19.50 -26.75 -1.34
CA HIS A 82 -18.05 -26.94 -1.31
C HIS A 82 -17.49 -26.61 0.07
N ALA A 83 -17.40 -27.62 0.94
CA ALA A 83 -16.95 -27.45 2.33
C ALA A 83 -15.57 -26.80 2.47
N GLY A 84 -14.63 -27.08 1.54
CA GLY A 84 -13.31 -26.44 1.53
C GLY A 84 -13.38 -24.93 1.28
N VAL A 85 -14.14 -24.52 0.28
CA VAL A 85 -14.38 -23.10 -0.04
C VAL A 85 -15.16 -22.42 1.09
N ALA A 86 -16.14 -23.11 1.68
CA ALA A 86 -16.87 -22.59 2.83
C ALA A 86 -15.93 -22.29 4.01
N LYS A 87 -14.99 -23.19 4.28
CA LYS A 87 -13.96 -22.99 5.31
C LYS A 87 -13.07 -21.78 4.97
N GLU A 88 -12.59 -21.68 3.73
CA GLU A 88 -11.75 -20.57 3.28
C GLU A 88 -12.47 -19.22 3.41
N LEU A 89 -13.74 -19.14 3.02
CA LEU A 89 -14.53 -17.91 3.17
C LEU A 89 -14.70 -17.55 4.65
N TYR A 90 -15.06 -18.51 5.50
CA TYR A 90 -15.23 -18.28 6.93
C TYR A 90 -13.93 -17.77 7.58
N GLU A 91 -12.81 -18.46 7.33
CA GLU A 91 -11.49 -18.07 7.86
C GLU A 91 -11.02 -16.74 7.26
N GLY A 92 -11.27 -16.50 5.97
CA GLY A 92 -10.88 -15.28 5.28
C GLY A 92 -11.63 -14.04 5.77
N PHE A 93 -12.93 -14.15 6.08
CA PHE A 93 -13.67 -13.03 6.68
C PHE A 93 -13.37 -12.84 8.17
N LEU A 94 -12.89 -13.88 8.86
CA LEU A 94 -12.49 -13.80 10.27
C LEU A 94 -11.08 -13.24 10.45
N CYS A 95 -10.13 -13.71 9.65
CA CYS A 95 -8.69 -13.45 9.80
C CYS A 95 -8.07 -12.65 8.65
N GLY A 96 -8.82 -12.41 7.56
CA GLY A 96 -8.33 -11.78 6.34
C GLY A 96 -7.98 -12.78 5.22
N PHE A 97 -7.99 -12.29 3.97
CA PHE A 97 -7.64 -13.07 2.79
C PHE A 97 -6.19 -12.86 2.37
N ARG A 98 -5.54 -13.93 1.90
CA ARG A 98 -4.19 -13.86 1.31
C ARG A 98 -4.29 -13.35 -0.12
N LEU A 99 -3.53 -12.30 -0.44
CA LEU A 99 -3.48 -11.70 -1.78
C LEU A 99 -2.57 -12.46 -2.77
N LYS A 100 -2.04 -13.63 -2.39
CA LYS A 100 -1.13 -14.46 -3.19
C LYS A 100 0.10 -13.71 -3.75
N TYR A 101 0.56 -12.68 -3.04
CA TYR A 101 1.79 -11.98 -3.39
C TYR A 101 3.02 -12.83 -3.07
N SER A 102 3.89 -13.02 -4.06
CA SER A 102 5.11 -13.83 -4.00
C SER A 102 6.42 -13.03 -4.12
N GLY A 103 6.33 -11.70 -4.14
CA GLY A 103 7.49 -10.81 -4.29
C GLY A 103 8.28 -10.55 -2.99
N PRO A 104 9.32 -9.70 -3.08
CA PRO A 104 10.15 -9.37 -1.92
C PRO A 104 9.40 -8.49 -0.91
N ARG A 105 9.54 -8.81 0.39
CA ARG A 105 8.99 -8.02 1.52
C ARG A 105 9.94 -6.91 1.95
N ILE A 106 10.24 -6.00 1.02
CA ILE A 106 11.16 -4.89 1.24
C ILE A 106 10.42 -3.58 1.50
N SER A 107 10.96 -2.77 2.39
CA SER A 107 10.51 -1.40 2.62
C SER A 107 10.61 -0.59 1.34
N PHE A 108 9.57 0.19 1.04
CA PHE A 108 9.60 1.13 -0.08
C PHE A 108 8.74 2.37 0.20
N ILE A 109 9.34 3.55 0.06
CA ILE A 109 8.66 4.83 0.25
C ILE A 109 8.55 5.53 -1.09
N SER A 110 7.33 5.83 -1.50
CA SER A 110 7.06 6.55 -2.75
C SER A 110 6.61 7.99 -2.48
N LYS A 111 6.80 8.86 -3.47
CA LYS A 111 6.21 10.19 -3.49
C LYS A 111 4.77 10.11 -4.00
N ASN A 112 3.90 10.96 -3.47
CA ASN A 112 2.52 11.05 -3.94
C ASN A 112 2.44 11.65 -5.35
N LEU A 113 1.35 11.34 -6.05
CA LEU A 113 1.06 11.92 -7.36
C LEU A 113 0.85 13.43 -7.23
N GLN A 114 1.14 14.16 -8.31
CA GLN A 114 1.03 15.62 -8.33
C GLN A 114 -0.36 16.11 -7.90
N SER A 115 -1.43 15.39 -8.26
CA SER A 115 -2.80 15.76 -7.88
C SER A 115 -3.03 15.79 -6.37
N ALA A 116 -2.45 14.86 -5.60
CA ALA A 116 -2.53 14.90 -4.14
C ALA A 116 -1.74 16.09 -3.55
N ASN A 117 -0.62 16.46 -4.17
CA ASN A 117 0.18 17.60 -3.72
C ASN A 117 -0.47 18.95 -4.05
N CYS A 118 -1.18 19.06 -5.17
CA CYS A 118 -1.92 20.27 -5.55
C CYS A 118 -3.20 20.46 -4.73
N HIS A 119 -3.83 19.37 -4.30
CA HIS A 119 -5.12 19.36 -3.59
C HIS A 119 -4.98 18.74 -2.20
N LYS A 120 -4.13 19.37 -1.36
CA LYS A 120 -3.76 18.81 -0.04
C LYS A 120 -4.94 18.72 0.92
N VAL A 121 -5.78 19.75 0.96
CA VAL A 121 -6.94 19.81 1.86
C VAL A 121 -7.87 18.65 1.57
N GLU A 122 -8.25 18.47 0.30
CA GLU A 122 -9.14 17.41 -0.12
C GLU A 122 -8.51 16.03 0.02
N THR A 123 -7.19 15.93 -0.15
CA THR A 123 -6.44 14.69 0.10
C THR A 123 -6.53 14.29 1.57
N LEU A 124 -6.28 15.23 2.49
CA LEU A 124 -6.37 15.00 3.93
C LEU A 124 -7.80 14.67 4.35
N ASP A 125 -8.80 15.39 3.85
CA ASP A 125 -10.21 15.12 4.13
C ASP A 125 -10.62 13.71 3.69
N LYS A 126 -10.15 13.26 2.52
CA LYS A 126 -10.42 11.91 2.03
C LYS A 126 -9.74 10.85 2.88
N LEU A 127 -8.48 11.06 3.27
CA LEU A 127 -7.78 10.14 4.17
C LEU A 127 -8.46 10.05 5.53
N ASP A 128 -8.85 11.18 6.11
CA ASP A 128 -9.57 11.23 7.38
C ASP A 128 -10.92 10.51 7.31
N GLN A 129 -11.66 10.65 6.21
CA GLN A 129 -12.90 9.89 5.97
C GLN A 129 -12.64 8.38 5.91
N GLU A 130 -11.57 7.93 5.23
CA GLU A 130 -11.22 6.51 5.15
C GLU A 130 -10.78 5.93 6.50
N VAL A 131 -10.05 6.72 7.30
CA VAL A 131 -9.63 6.36 8.67
C VAL A 131 -10.83 6.29 9.60
N LYS A 132 -11.70 7.31 9.60
CA LYS A 132 -12.95 7.32 10.41
C LYS A 132 -13.87 6.15 10.06
N ALA A 133 -13.89 5.74 8.79
CA ALA A 133 -14.64 4.58 8.34
C ALA A 133 -14.00 3.23 8.72
N GLY A 134 -12.77 3.23 9.26
CA GLY A 134 -12.03 2.01 9.62
C GLY A 134 -11.56 1.20 8.41
N ARG A 135 -11.48 1.81 7.22
CA ARG A 135 -10.99 1.17 5.99
C ARG A 135 -9.48 1.35 5.80
N MET A 136 -8.92 2.40 6.40
CA MET A 136 -7.49 2.65 6.47
C MET A 136 -7.07 2.81 7.93
N ALA A 137 -5.83 2.44 8.21
CA ALA A 137 -5.22 2.66 9.51
C ALA A 137 -4.17 3.78 9.42
N GLY A 138 -4.02 4.51 10.52
CA GLY A 138 -3.17 5.69 10.62
C GLY A 138 -3.98 6.98 10.87
N PRO A 139 -3.38 8.17 10.68
CA PRO A 139 -1.96 8.36 10.39
C PRO A 139 -1.07 7.77 11.48
N PHE A 140 0.04 7.15 11.07
CA PHE A 140 1.05 6.66 12.01
C PHE A 140 2.14 7.72 12.15
N LEU A 141 2.55 8.00 13.40
CA LEU A 141 3.66 8.92 13.69
C LEU A 141 5.00 8.32 13.24
N GLU A 142 5.14 7.01 13.40
CA GLU A 142 6.30 6.24 13.00
C GLU A 142 5.87 5.07 12.11
N LYS A 143 6.84 4.51 11.39
CA LYS A 143 6.60 3.39 10.51
C LYS A 143 6.17 2.17 11.35
N PRO A 144 4.94 1.63 11.17
CA PRO A 144 4.40 0.63 12.08
C PRO A 144 4.91 -0.80 11.80
N ILE A 145 5.64 -1.02 10.69
CA ILE A 145 6.34 -2.28 10.37
C ILE A 145 7.60 -1.97 9.56
N SER A 146 8.70 -2.68 9.81
CA SER A 146 9.99 -2.40 9.17
C SER A 146 9.95 -2.58 7.64
N THR A 147 9.08 -3.46 7.15
CA THR A 147 8.92 -3.79 5.72
C THR A 147 7.80 -3.00 5.04
N LEU A 148 7.26 -1.95 5.68
CA LEU A 148 6.16 -1.17 5.11
C LEU A 148 6.52 -0.63 3.72
N ARG A 149 5.65 -0.93 2.77
CA ARG A 149 5.65 -0.39 1.42
C ARG A 149 4.49 0.58 1.25
N THR A 150 4.79 1.74 0.69
CA THR A 150 3.80 2.78 0.36
C THR A 150 3.70 2.94 -1.15
N SER A 151 2.47 2.98 -1.66
CA SER A 151 2.16 3.31 -3.05
C SER A 151 1.75 4.79 -3.16
N PRO A 152 2.08 5.48 -4.27
CA PRO A 152 1.65 6.86 -4.47
C PRO A 152 0.14 6.98 -4.39
N ILE A 153 -0.35 7.96 -3.63
CA ILE A 153 -1.75 8.37 -3.69
C ILE A 153 -1.94 9.56 -4.62
N GLY A 154 -3.13 9.66 -5.18
CA GLY A 154 -3.56 10.79 -5.99
C GLY A 154 -5.06 11.03 -5.86
N LEU A 155 -5.51 12.15 -6.42
CA LEU A 155 -6.91 12.47 -6.54
C LEU A 155 -7.35 12.46 -8.01
N VAL A 156 -8.58 12.00 -8.23
CA VAL A 156 -9.30 12.06 -9.51
C VAL A 156 -10.61 12.82 -9.30
N PRO A 157 -10.92 13.83 -10.12
CA PRO A 157 -12.15 14.59 -9.98
C PRO A 157 -13.38 13.74 -10.32
N LYS A 158 -14.48 14.00 -9.62
CA LYS A 158 -15.82 13.44 -9.81
C LYS A 158 -16.86 14.56 -9.71
N GLU A 159 -18.08 14.29 -10.19
CA GLU A 159 -19.18 15.26 -10.16
C GLU A 159 -19.44 15.85 -8.76
N LYS A 160 -19.22 15.06 -7.71
CA LYS A 160 -19.40 15.45 -6.31
C LYS A 160 -18.11 15.33 -5.50
N GLY A 161 -17.03 15.95 -5.99
CA GLY A 161 -15.76 16.07 -5.27
C GLY A 161 -14.67 15.13 -5.80
N TRP A 162 -13.84 14.59 -4.90
CA TRP A 162 -12.64 13.84 -5.28
C TRP A 162 -12.73 12.35 -4.93
N ARG A 163 -12.11 11.51 -5.77
CA ARG A 163 -11.83 10.10 -5.46
C ARG A 163 -10.34 9.95 -5.20
N LEU A 164 -10.01 9.37 -4.04
CA LEU A 164 -8.65 8.93 -3.72
C LEU A 164 -8.30 7.69 -4.58
N ILE A 165 -7.15 7.72 -5.23
CA ILE A 165 -6.60 6.59 -5.99
C ILE A 165 -5.23 6.21 -5.43
N SER A 166 -4.86 4.94 -5.57
CA SER A 166 -3.56 4.41 -5.19
C SER A 166 -2.89 3.74 -6.38
N HIS A 167 -1.63 4.05 -6.63
CA HIS A 167 -0.87 3.53 -7.77
C HIS A 167 -0.14 2.23 -7.39
N LEU A 168 -0.88 1.13 -7.35
CA LEU A 168 -0.37 -0.18 -6.90
C LEU A 168 0.66 -0.83 -7.84
N SER A 169 0.72 -0.42 -9.10
CA SER A 169 1.73 -0.85 -10.07
C SER A 169 3.02 -0.03 -10.04
N TYR A 170 3.18 0.89 -9.07
CA TYR A 170 4.38 1.71 -8.92
C TYR A 170 5.40 1.11 -7.91
N PRO A 171 6.71 1.23 -8.19
CA PRO A 171 7.29 1.63 -9.47
C PRO A 171 7.15 0.51 -10.50
N GLU A 172 7.27 0.89 -11.77
CA GLU A 172 7.19 -0.05 -12.88
C GLU A 172 8.20 -1.20 -12.71
N GLY A 173 7.75 -2.44 -12.93
CA GLY A 173 8.57 -3.65 -12.80
C GLY A 173 8.87 -4.09 -11.36
N SER A 174 8.40 -3.36 -10.35
CA SER A 174 8.52 -3.75 -8.94
C SER A 174 7.31 -3.32 -8.10
N GLY A 175 6.18 -3.06 -8.74
CA GLY A 175 4.90 -2.74 -8.12
C GLY A 175 4.32 -3.94 -7.37
N VAL A 176 3.29 -3.71 -6.56
CA VAL A 176 2.63 -4.81 -5.84
C VAL A 176 2.01 -5.80 -6.82
N ASN A 177 1.42 -5.27 -7.90
CA ASN A 177 0.76 -6.07 -8.93
C ASN A 177 1.72 -6.93 -9.77
N ASP A 178 3.02 -6.60 -9.80
CA ASP A 178 4.01 -7.33 -10.60
C ASP A 178 4.34 -8.71 -10.00
N PHE A 179 4.03 -8.90 -8.71
CA PHE A 179 4.29 -10.15 -7.98
C PHE A 179 3.02 -10.84 -7.48
N ILE A 180 1.88 -10.56 -8.10
CA ILE A 180 0.64 -11.31 -7.91
C ILE A 180 0.46 -12.18 -9.15
N ASP A 181 0.37 -13.49 -8.94
CA ASP A 181 0.22 -14.43 -10.04
C ASP A 181 -1.10 -14.18 -10.78
N ARG A 182 -1.00 -13.98 -12.10
CA ARG A 182 -2.16 -13.74 -12.96
C ARG A 182 -3.02 -14.98 -13.11
N ASP A 183 -2.43 -16.17 -13.06
CA ASP A 183 -3.16 -17.42 -13.22
C ASP A 183 -4.03 -17.69 -11.98
N GLU A 184 -3.54 -17.33 -10.79
CA GLU A 184 -4.29 -17.45 -9.54
C GLU A 184 -5.31 -16.31 -9.32
N CYS A 185 -5.12 -15.15 -9.95
CA CYS A 185 -5.91 -13.93 -9.68
C CYS A 185 -6.66 -13.37 -10.92
N SER A 186 -6.77 -14.16 -11.99
CA SER A 186 -7.57 -13.76 -13.16
C SER A 186 -9.07 -13.89 -12.86
N VAL A 187 -9.84 -12.92 -13.35
CA VAL A 187 -11.30 -12.94 -13.27
C VAL A 187 -11.85 -13.18 -14.67
N GLN A 188 -12.64 -14.24 -14.82
CA GLN A 188 -13.46 -14.45 -16.01
C GLN A 188 -14.89 -14.04 -15.69
N TYR A 189 -15.46 -13.15 -16.49
CA TYR A 189 -16.86 -12.78 -16.36
C TYR A 189 -17.72 -13.92 -16.89
N ALA A 190 -18.70 -14.35 -16.09
CA ALA A 190 -19.71 -15.24 -16.58
C ALA A 190 -20.52 -14.54 -17.67
N SER A 191 -20.57 -15.12 -18.86
CA SER A 191 -21.56 -14.77 -19.86
C SER A 191 -22.87 -15.43 -19.47
N CYS A 192 -23.91 -14.64 -19.18
CA CYS A 192 -25.26 -15.17 -19.11
C CYS A 192 -25.67 -15.62 -20.53
N VAL A 193 -25.78 -16.93 -20.73
CA VAL A 193 -26.42 -17.55 -21.90
C VAL A 193 -27.76 -18.09 -21.49
#